data_AF-A0A6A8GBQ0-F1
#
_entry.id   AF-A0A6A8GBQ0-F1
#
_cell.length_a   1.000
_cell.length_b   1.000
_cell.length_c   1.000
_cell.angle_alpha   90.00
_cell.angle_beta   90.00
_cell.angle_gamma   90.00
#
_symmetry.space_group_name_H-M   'P 1'
#
loop_
_entity.id
_entity.type
_entity.pdbx_description
1 polymer ?
#
loop_
_entity_poly.entity_id
_entity_poly.type
_entity_poly.pdbx_seq_one_letter_code
_entity_poly.pdbx_strand_id
1 'polypeptide(L)'
;MTLNTLVPTFVRIAPFLAIIATELTGTGFGGRMRSVYADHREETPLRSPGLEDCEDFARFAFDHANAVQHLDLTLITLVILFTTQVIQTVDNREALTFSAAIFCAGIFVVYVVRRLLDGYLRERSPHKYLVEDTVLRARFGTVAVVGSNCVAISVVLAVELVLA
;
A
#
# COMPACT_ATOMS: atom_id res chain seq x y z
N MET A 1 4.59 -10.67 26.95
CA MET A 1 5.67 -10.03 26.16
C MET A 1 6.42 -9.06 27.04
N THR A 2 7.73 -9.27 27.20
CA THR A 2 8.62 -8.35 27.94
C THR A 2 9.08 -7.22 27.01
N LEU A 3 9.53 -6.08 27.56
CA LEU A 3 9.99 -4.91 26.80
C LEU A 3 11.05 -5.28 25.72
N ASN A 4 11.90 -6.28 26.02
CA ASN A 4 12.94 -6.80 25.13
C ASN A 4 12.41 -7.52 23.87
N THR A 5 11.14 -7.96 23.87
CA THR A 5 10.47 -8.59 22.70
C THR A 5 9.62 -7.61 21.89
N LEU A 6 9.24 -6.47 22.47
CA LEU A 6 8.38 -5.48 21.82
C LEU A 6 9.15 -4.55 20.86
N VAL A 7 10.37 -4.16 21.22
CA VAL A 7 11.20 -3.26 20.40
C VAL A 7 11.58 -3.89 19.05
N PRO A 8 12.05 -5.16 18.97
CA PRO A 8 12.37 -5.80 17.70
C PRO A 8 11.14 -5.94 16.79
N THR A 9 10.00 -6.31 17.38
CA THR A 9 8.72 -6.43 16.67
C THR A 9 8.29 -5.09 16.07
N PHE A 10 8.37 -4.01 16.85
CA PHE A 10 8.02 -2.67 16.39
C PHE A 10 8.86 -2.23 15.18
N VAL A 11 10.17 -2.50 15.20
CA VAL A 11 11.07 -2.20 14.08
C VAL A 11 10.68 -2.99 12.83
N ARG A 12 10.27 -4.27 12.97
CA ARG A 12 9.85 -5.12 11.84
C ARG A 12 8.53 -4.64 11.20
N ILE A 13 7.60 -4.08 11.98
CA ILE A 13 6.32 -3.59 11.47
C ILE A 13 6.35 -2.12 11.01
N ALA A 14 7.36 -1.36 11.42
CA ALA A 14 7.46 0.08 11.14
C ALA A 14 7.35 0.46 9.65
N PRO A 15 7.95 -0.28 8.69
CA PRO A 15 7.80 0.05 7.27
C PRO A 15 6.35 0.00 6.80
N PHE A 16 5.56 -0.99 7.25
CA PHE A 16 4.15 -1.12 6.88
C PHE A 16 3.30 -0.01 7.49
N LEU A 17 3.59 0.37 8.75
CA LEU A 17 2.95 1.52 9.39
C LEU A 17 3.27 2.83 8.67
N ALA A 18 4.51 3.00 8.20
CA ALA A 18 4.90 4.17 7.43
C ALA A 18 4.15 4.26 6.08
N ILE A 19 3.97 3.14 5.38
CA ILE A 19 3.16 3.10 4.15
C ILE A 19 1.70 3.45 4.46
N ILE A 20 1.10 2.87 5.50
CA ILE A 20 -0.27 3.19 5.93
C ILE A 20 -0.39 4.69 6.24
N ALA A 21 0.52 5.24 7.02
CA ALA A 21 0.50 6.66 7.39
C ALA A 21 0.64 7.57 6.16
N THR A 22 1.51 7.21 5.22
CA THR A 22 1.71 7.97 3.97
C THR A 22 0.46 7.92 3.10
N GLU A 23 -0.18 6.75 3.01
CA GLU A 23 -1.39 6.56 2.21
C GLU A 23 -2.61 7.30 2.81
N LEU A 24 -2.73 7.33 4.14
CA LEU A 24 -3.82 8.01 4.84
C LEU A 24 -3.66 9.53 4.94
N THR A 25 -2.42 10.02 5.06
CA THR A 25 -2.14 11.47 5.07
C THR A 25 -2.12 12.07 3.66
N GLY A 26 -1.96 11.23 2.65
CA GLY A 26 -1.96 11.60 1.24
C GLY A 26 -0.63 12.22 0.81
N THR A 27 -0.35 12.16 -0.49
CA THR A 27 0.94 12.55 -1.07
C THR A 27 1.10 14.06 -1.33
N GLY A 28 0.17 14.88 -0.86
CA GLY A 28 0.11 16.32 -1.16
C GLY A 28 -0.21 16.67 -2.63
N PHE A 29 -0.58 15.68 -3.45
CA PHE A 29 -0.84 15.87 -4.89
C PHE A 29 -1.92 16.92 -5.17
N GLY A 30 -3.03 16.93 -4.42
CA GLY A 30 -4.08 17.94 -4.56
C GLY A 30 -3.63 19.36 -4.19
N GLY A 31 -2.59 19.50 -3.36
CA GLY A 31 -1.95 20.80 -3.10
C GLY A 31 -1.09 21.25 -4.29
N ARG A 32 -0.28 20.35 -4.85
CA ARG A 32 0.58 20.62 -6.02
C ARG A 32 -0.24 20.94 -7.27
N MET A 33 -1.30 20.18 -7.55
CA MET A 33 -2.20 20.46 -8.67
C MET A 33 -2.83 21.85 -8.56
N ARG A 34 -3.32 22.21 -7.36
CA ARG A 34 -3.88 23.55 -7.11
C ARG A 34 -2.84 24.67 -7.31
N SER A 35 -1.57 24.42 -6.99
CA SER A 35 -0.48 25.37 -7.27
C SER A 35 -0.26 25.56 -8.76
N VAL A 36 -0.16 24.46 -9.53
CA VAL A 36 0.04 24.52 -10.99
C VAL A 36 -1.09 25.27 -11.69
N TYR A 37 -2.34 25.06 -11.26
CA TYR A 37 -3.48 25.81 -11.81
C TYR A 37 -3.55 27.26 -11.31
N ALA A 38 -2.96 27.59 -10.16
CA ALA A 38 -2.90 28.96 -9.68
C ALA A 38 -1.93 29.82 -10.52
N ASP A 39 -0.86 29.22 -11.05
CA ASP A 39 0.13 29.87 -11.92
C ASP A 39 -0.40 30.18 -13.34
N HIS A 40 -1.55 29.62 -13.73
CA HIS A 40 -2.19 29.85 -15.04
C HIS A 40 -3.35 30.85 -14.99
N ARG A 41 -3.38 31.75 -13.98
CA ARG A 41 -4.48 32.71 -13.77
C ARG A 41 -4.46 33.99 -14.61
N GLU A 42 -3.50 34.19 -15.50
CA GLU A 42 -3.57 35.30 -16.44
C GLU A 42 -4.10 34.81 -17.81
N GLU A 43 -5.39 35.12 -18.05
CA GLU A 43 -6.06 35.23 -19.35
C GLU A 43 -6.69 34.02 -20.07
N THR A 44 -6.72 32.80 -19.52
CA THR A 44 -7.47 31.72 -20.20
C THR A 44 -8.74 31.32 -19.42
N PRO A 45 -9.96 31.44 -19.99
CA PRO A 45 -11.18 30.92 -19.38
C PRO A 45 -11.20 29.39 -19.52
N LEU A 46 -10.29 28.75 -18.79
CA LEU A 46 -10.10 27.31 -18.68
C LEU A 46 -11.07 26.77 -17.61
N ARG A 47 -12.37 26.96 -17.83
CA ARG A 47 -13.43 26.12 -17.24
C ARG A 47 -14.15 25.43 -18.40
N SER A 48 -13.39 24.64 -19.14
CA SER A 48 -13.93 23.74 -20.16
C SER A 48 -14.01 22.32 -19.58
N PRO A 49 -14.98 21.51 -20.01
CA PRO A 49 -15.08 20.10 -19.62
C PRO A 49 -13.75 19.32 -19.76
N GLY A 50 -12.93 19.69 -20.75
CA GLY A 50 -11.63 19.05 -20.99
C GLY A 50 -10.58 19.26 -19.89
N LEU A 51 -10.74 20.22 -18.98
CA LEU A 51 -9.81 20.37 -17.83
C LEU A 51 -10.21 19.52 -16.64
N GLU A 52 -11.51 19.35 -16.42
CA GLU A 52 -12.03 18.40 -15.44
C GLU A 52 -11.59 16.99 -15.83
N ASP A 53 -11.67 16.64 -17.12
CA ASP A 53 -11.16 15.37 -17.65
C ASP A 53 -9.65 15.19 -17.43
N CYS A 54 -8.85 16.25 -17.62
CA CYS A 54 -7.41 16.23 -17.38
C CYS A 54 -7.06 16.09 -15.88
N GLU A 55 -7.79 16.79 -15.01
CA GLU A 55 -7.60 16.70 -13.55
C GLU A 55 -7.95 15.30 -13.04
N ASP A 56 -9.08 14.74 -13.52
CA ASP A 56 -9.52 13.41 -13.18
C ASP A 56 -8.53 12.35 -13.66
N PHE A 57 -8.06 12.46 -14.90
CA PHE A 57 -7.00 11.60 -15.42
C PHE A 57 -5.71 11.69 -14.59
N ALA A 58 -5.26 12.90 -14.26
CA ALA A 58 -4.02 13.10 -13.50
C ALA A 58 -4.12 12.53 -12.08
N ARG A 59 -5.24 12.73 -11.39
CA ARG A 59 -5.50 12.15 -10.06
C ARG A 59 -5.55 10.63 -10.13
N PHE A 60 -6.28 10.08 -11.10
CA PHE A 60 -6.37 8.65 -11.32
C PHE A 60 -5.01 8.00 -11.61
N ALA A 61 -4.25 8.55 -12.55
CA ALA A 61 -2.93 8.02 -12.93
C ALA A 61 -1.95 8.08 -11.76
N PHE A 62 -1.98 9.16 -10.98
CA PHE A 62 -1.17 9.29 -9.78
C PHE A 62 -1.53 8.23 -8.73
N ASP A 63 -2.82 8.04 -8.46
CA ASP A 63 -3.28 7.03 -7.49
C ASP A 63 -2.95 5.61 -7.93
N HIS A 64 -3.12 5.30 -9.21
CA HIS A 64 -2.79 4.00 -9.76
C HIS A 64 -1.30 3.70 -9.59
N ALA A 65 -0.43 4.63 -9.99
CA ALA A 65 1.01 4.46 -9.82
C ALA A 65 1.39 4.34 -8.33
N ASN A 66 0.85 5.21 -7.48
CA ASN A 66 1.15 5.23 -6.04
C ASN A 66 0.71 3.93 -5.35
N ALA A 67 -0.52 3.46 -5.62
CA ALA A 67 -1.03 2.25 -5.00
C ALA A 67 -0.26 0.99 -5.44
N VAL A 68 0.06 0.88 -6.73
CA VAL A 68 0.87 -0.24 -7.24
C VAL A 68 2.27 -0.21 -6.63
N GLN A 69 2.93 0.96 -6.58
CA GLN A 69 4.26 1.10 -5.97
C GLN A 69 4.27 0.75 -4.49
N HIS A 70 3.28 1.22 -3.72
CA HIS A 70 3.18 0.88 -2.30
C HIS A 70 2.97 -0.62 -2.08
N LEU A 71 2.16 -1.30 -2.90
CA LEU A 71 2.00 -2.76 -2.81
C LEU A 71 3.27 -3.52 -3.20
N ASP A 72 3.99 -3.06 -4.22
CA ASP A 72 5.28 -3.64 -4.61
C ASP A 72 6.32 -3.47 -3.49
N LEU A 73 6.34 -2.32 -2.79
CA LEU A 73 7.17 -2.09 -1.60
C LEU A 73 6.78 -3.00 -0.43
N THR A 74 5.48 -3.21 -0.18
CA THR A 74 5.00 -4.15 0.84
C THR A 74 5.49 -5.58 0.54
N LEU A 75 5.42 -6.02 -0.71
CA LEU A 75 5.91 -7.34 -1.13
C LEU A 75 7.41 -7.50 -0.91
N ILE A 76 8.21 -6.53 -1.37
CA ILE A 76 9.67 -6.55 -1.18
C ILE A 76 10.02 -6.62 0.30
N THR A 77 9.34 -5.81 1.13
CA THR A 77 9.56 -5.80 2.59
C THR A 77 9.23 -7.15 3.21
N LEU A 78 8.11 -7.78 2.84
CA LEU A 78 7.76 -9.13 3.31
C LEU A 78 8.81 -10.18 2.92
N VAL A 79 9.36 -10.11 1.70
CA VAL A 79 10.43 -11.02 1.24
C VAL A 79 11.72 -10.84 2.05
N ILE A 80 12.09 -9.59 2.35
CA ILE A 80 13.25 -9.30 3.19
C ILE A 80 13.06 -9.88 4.59
N LEU A 81 11.90 -9.62 5.22
CA LEU A 81 11.58 -10.14 6.55
C LEU A 81 11.52 -11.66 6.58
N PHE A 82 10.93 -12.29 5.56
CA PHE A 82 10.93 -13.74 5.40
C PHE A 82 12.35 -14.30 5.37
N THR A 83 13.22 -13.70 4.56
CA THR A 83 14.62 -14.13 4.45
C THR A 83 15.36 -14.01 5.79
N THR A 84 15.19 -12.89 6.49
CA THR A 84 15.74 -12.72 7.84
C THR A 84 15.21 -13.78 8.80
N GLN A 85 13.91 -14.09 8.73
CA GLN A 85 13.28 -15.07 9.60
C GLN A 85 13.78 -16.50 9.36
N VAL A 86 13.98 -16.87 8.10
CA VAL A 86 14.55 -18.16 7.71
C VAL A 86 15.95 -18.34 8.30
N ILE A 87 16.79 -17.31 8.23
CA ILE A 87 18.15 -17.35 8.80
C ILE A 87 18.10 -17.53 10.33
N GLN A 88 17.18 -16.85 11.02
CA GLN A 88 17.05 -16.92 12.47
C GLN A 88 16.51 -18.26 12.97
N THR A 89 15.77 -18.99 12.14
CA THR A 89 15.07 -20.23 12.53
C THR A 89 15.69 -21.49 11.91
N VAL A 90 16.86 -21.38 11.29
CA VAL A 90 17.49 -22.49 10.54
C VAL A 90 17.70 -23.75 11.39
N ASP A 91 17.96 -23.59 12.69
CA ASP A 91 18.20 -24.70 13.61
C ASP A 91 16.92 -25.30 14.22
N ASN A 92 15.75 -24.68 14.00
CA ASN A 92 14.46 -25.17 14.47
C ASN A 92 13.51 -25.43 13.30
N ARG A 93 13.42 -26.70 12.90
CA ARG A 93 12.65 -27.13 11.72
C ARG A 93 11.15 -26.83 11.80
N GLU A 94 10.55 -26.95 12.99
CA GLU A 94 9.12 -26.66 13.18
C GLU A 94 8.85 -25.15 13.04
N ALA A 95 9.63 -24.34 13.76
CA ALA A 95 9.60 -22.88 13.67
C ALA A 95 9.82 -22.37 12.23
N LEU A 96 10.80 -22.96 11.53
CA LEU A 96 11.11 -22.63 10.13
C LEU A 96 9.93 -22.94 9.21
N THR A 97 9.37 -24.15 9.31
CA THR A 97 8.27 -24.59 8.43
C THR A 97 7.03 -23.73 8.65
N PHE A 98 6.69 -23.45 9.91
CA PHE A 98 5.54 -22.63 10.24
C PHE A 98 5.71 -21.17 9.80
N SER A 99 6.88 -20.57 10.09
CA SER A 99 7.20 -19.21 9.65
C SER A 99 7.16 -19.10 8.12
N ALA A 100 7.72 -20.07 7.41
CA ALA A 100 7.68 -20.10 5.95
C ALA A 100 6.25 -20.19 5.41
N ALA A 101 5.40 -21.03 5.99
CA ALA A 101 4.00 -21.14 5.58
C ALA A 101 3.26 -19.81 5.73
N ILE A 102 3.39 -19.13 6.87
CA ILE A 102 2.72 -17.84 7.11
C ILE A 102 3.27 -16.76 6.17
N PHE A 103 4.59 -16.63 6.03
CA PHE A 103 5.17 -15.63 5.13
C PHE A 103 4.78 -15.87 3.67
N CYS A 104 4.82 -17.13 3.20
CA CYS A 104 4.37 -17.48 1.86
C CYS A 104 2.89 -17.15 1.65
N ALA A 105 2.02 -17.45 2.62
CA ALA A 105 0.61 -17.09 2.55
C ALA A 105 0.41 -15.56 2.49
N GLY A 106 1.13 -14.81 3.33
CA GLY A 106 1.11 -13.34 3.34
C GLY A 106 1.55 -12.73 2.01
N ILE A 107 2.70 -13.16 1.49
CA ILE A 107 3.23 -12.73 0.20
C ILE A 107 2.24 -13.04 -0.91
N PHE A 108 1.65 -14.24 -0.91
CA PHE A 108 0.66 -14.63 -1.90
C PHE A 108 -0.58 -13.74 -1.87
N VAL A 109 -1.13 -13.46 -0.68
CA VAL A 109 -2.30 -12.58 -0.53
C VAL A 109 -2.00 -11.19 -1.05
N VAL A 110 -0.88 -10.58 -0.65
CA VAL A 110 -0.52 -9.23 -1.13
C VAL A 110 -0.26 -9.23 -2.64
N TYR A 111 0.36 -10.27 -3.19
CA TYR A 111 0.60 -10.42 -4.62
C TYR A 111 -0.71 -10.49 -5.41
N VAL A 112 -1.67 -11.28 -4.93
CA VAL A 112 -3.01 -11.40 -5.54
C VAL A 112 -3.72 -10.05 -5.50
N VAL A 113 -3.73 -9.35 -4.36
CA VAL A 113 -4.32 -8.01 -4.24
C VAL A 113 -3.68 -7.03 -5.22
N ARG A 114 -2.34 -7.01 -5.31
CA ARG A 114 -1.60 -6.18 -6.27
C ARG A 114 -1.99 -6.46 -7.71
N ARG A 115 -2.11 -7.74 -8.08
CA ARG A 115 -2.47 -8.16 -9.44
C ARG A 115 -3.93 -7.79 -9.78
N LEU A 116 -4.84 -8.02 -8.85
CA LEU A 116 -6.26 -7.67 -9.01
C LEU A 116 -6.45 -6.14 -9.08
N LEU A 117 -5.75 -5.39 -8.25
CA LEU A 117 -5.81 -3.93 -8.26
C LEU A 117 -5.28 -3.34 -9.58
N ASP A 118 -4.11 -3.79 -10.05
CA ASP A 118 -3.54 -3.32 -11.32
C ASP A 118 -4.45 -3.66 -12.52
N GLY A 119 -5.03 -4.87 -12.54
CA GLY A 119 -6.03 -5.25 -13.54
C GLY A 119 -7.28 -4.37 -13.47
N TYR A 120 -7.86 -4.21 -12.28
CA TYR A 120 -9.05 -3.40 -12.04
C TYR A 120 -8.85 -1.95 -12.48
N LEU A 121 -7.73 -1.33 -12.11
CA LEU A 121 -7.44 0.06 -12.45
C LEU A 121 -7.23 0.24 -13.95
N ARG A 122 -6.53 -0.66 -14.63
CA ARG A 122 -6.32 -0.57 -16.09
C ARG A 122 -7.61 -0.63 -16.91
N GLU A 123 -8.64 -1.31 -16.41
CA GLU A 123 -9.92 -1.46 -17.10
C GLU A 123 -10.92 -0.33 -16.78
N ARG A 124 -10.60 0.55 -15.83
CA ARG A 124 -11.52 1.57 -15.32
C ARG A 124 -11.31 2.92 -16.00
N SER A 125 -12.40 3.66 -16.23
CA SER A 125 -12.29 5.06 -16.66
C SER A 125 -11.94 5.96 -15.46
N PRO A 126 -11.05 6.96 -15.65
CA PRO A 126 -10.63 7.87 -14.59
C PRO A 126 -11.78 8.55 -13.84
N HIS A 127 -12.77 9.03 -14.60
CA HIS A 127 -13.94 9.71 -14.05
C HIS A 127 -14.79 8.79 -13.15
N LYS A 128 -15.05 7.54 -13.59
CA LYS A 128 -15.81 6.57 -12.77
C LYS A 128 -15.06 6.18 -11.50
N TYR A 129 -13.74 6.04 -11.58
CA TYR A 129 -12.94 5.72 -10.42
C TYR A 129 -13.03 6.79 -9.32
N LEU A 130 -13.03 8.08 -9.70
CA LEU A 130 -13.06 9.18 -8.75
C LEU A 130 -14.44 9.45 -8.15
N VAL A 131 -15.51 9.17 -8.89
CA VAL A 131 -16.89 9.46 -8.47
C VAL A 131 -17.57 8.25 -7.83
N GLU A 132 -17.38 7.05 -8.39
CA GLU A 132 -18.16 5.86 -8.02
C GLU A 132 -17.35 4.87 -7.16
N ASP A 133 -16.04 4.75 -7.37
CA ASP A 133 -15.22 3.71 -6.74
C ASP A 133 -14.59 4.16 -5.41
N THR A 134 -15.44 4.64 -4.50
CA THR A 134 -15.06 4.95 -3.12
C THR A 134 -15.67 3.94 -2.14
N VAL A 135 -14.83 3.39 -1.26
CA VAL A 135 -15.24 2.49 -0.17
C VAL A 135 -15.03 3.25 1.13
N LEU A 136 -16.09 3.44 1.93
CA LEU A 136 -16.02 4.20 3.19
C LEU A 136 -15.41 5.61 3.04
N ARG A 137 -15.70 6.31 1.94
CA ARG A 137 -15.12 7.62 1.57
C ARG A 137 -13.60 7.61 1.28
N ALA A 138 -12.97 6.44 1.24
CA ALA A 138 -11.60 6.27 0.78
C ALA A 138 -11.60 5.69 -0.64
N ARG A 139 -10.57 6.04 -1.43
CA ARG A 139 -10.40 5.51 -2.78
C ARG A 139 -10.03 4.03 -2.72
N PHE A 140 -10.50 3.23 -3.68
CA PHE A 140 -10.25 1.80 -3.70
C PHE A 140 -8.76 1.44 -3.62
N GLY A 141 -7.89 2.16 -4.32
CA GLY A 141 -6.43 1.96 -4.25
C GLY A 141 -5.86 2.16 -2.84
N THR A 142 -6.32 3.21 -2.13
CA THR A 142 -5.93 3.48 -0.74
C THR A 142 -6.38 2.34 0.19
N VAL A 143 -7.61 1.85 0.03
CA VAL A 143 -8.12 0.72 0.83
C VAL A 143 -7.32 -0.55 0.58
N ALA A 144 -6.98 -0.84 -0.68
CA ALA A 144 -6.15 -2.00 -1.03
C ALA A 144 -4.76 -1.91 -0.39
N VAL A 145 -4.09 -0.76 -0.48
CA VAL A 145 -2.77 -0.54 0.13
C VAL A 145 -2.84 -0.69 1.66
N VAL A 146 -3.76 0.01 2.32
CA VAL A 146 -3.89 -0.05 3.78
C VAL A 146 -4.23 -1.47 4.23
N GLY A 147 -5.19 -2.13 3.58
CA GLY A 147 -5.57 -3.51 3.87
C GLY A 147 -4.42 -4.49 3.72
N SER A 148 -3.66 -4.41 2.62
CA SER A 148 -2.49 -5.27 2.40
C SER A 148 -1.38 -5.05 3.43
N ASN A 149 -1.14 -3.80 3.85
CA ASN A 149 -0.16 -3.52 4.89
C ASN A 149 -0.62 -4.01 6.27
N CYS A 150 -1.93 -3.93 6.59
CA CYS A 150 -2.49 -4.56 7.78
C CYS A 150 -2.29 -6.09 7.77
N VAL A 151 -2.52 -6.75 6.63
CA VAL A 151 -2.25 -8.19 6.48
C VAL A 151 -0.77 -8.50 6.70
N ALA A 152 0.15 -7.69 6.13
CA ALA A 152 1.58 -7.87 6.33
C ALA A 152 1.99 -7.73 7.81
N ILE A 153 1.41 -6.78 8.54
CA ILE A 153 1.60 -6.64 9.99
C ILE A 153 1.09 -7.89 10.72
N SER A 154 -0.11 -8.39 10.38
CA SER A 154 -0.65 -9.62 10.97
C SER A 154 0.24 -10.84 10.73
N VAL A 155 0.84 -10.95 9.55
CA VAL A 155 1.81 -12.01 9.21
C VAL A 155 3.02 -11.94 10.13
N VAL A 156 3.62 -10.76 10.29
CA VAL A 156 4.77 -10.57 11.19
C VAL A 156 4.40 -10.92 12.63
N LEU A 157 3.28 -10.39 13.13
CA LEU A 157 2.84 -10.66 14.50
C LEU A 157 2.51 -12.13 14.75
N ALA A 158 1.90 -12.82 13.77
CA ALA A 158 1.59 -14.24 13.87
C ALA A 158 2.86 -15.10 13.97
N VAL A 159 3.89 -14.75 13.20
CA VAL A 159 5.20 -15.44 13.28
C VAL A 159 5.85 -15.18 14.63
N GLU A 160 5.91 -13.94 15.10
CA GLU A 160 6.50 -13.61 16.41
C GLU A 160 5.78 -14.34 17.56
N LEU A 161 4.45 -14.45 17.50
CA LEU A 161 3.67 -15.17 18.51
C LEU A 161 3.98 -16.67 18.58
N VAL A 162 4.35 -17.29 17.48
CA VAL A 162 4.71 -18.72 17.46
C VAL A 162 6.14 -18.97 17.89
N LEU A 163 6.99 -17.95 17.81
CA LEU A 163 8.40 -18.05 18.19
C LEU A 163 8.70 -17.56 19.62
N ALA A 164 7.72 -16.92 20.27
CA ALA A 164 7.80 -16.40 21.64
C ALA A 164 7.48 -17.48 22.70
#